data_AF-A0A3L7Y4W3-F1
#
_entry.id   AF-A0A3L7Y4W3-F1
#
_cell.length_a   1.000
_cell.length_b   1.000
_cell.length_c   1.000
_cell.angle_alpha   90.00
_cell.angle_beta   90.00
_cell.angle_gamma   90.00
#
_symmetry.space_group_name_H-M   'P 1'
#
loop_
_entity.id
_entity.type
_entity.pdbx_description
1 polymer ?
#
loop_
_entity_poly.entity_id
_entity_poly.type
_entity_poly.pdbx_seq_one_letter_code
_entity_poly.pdbx_strand_id
1 'polypeptide(L)'
;MTTKHRLIIDCDTGTDDAVALMLAALHPEIDLIGVTTVFGNAPLYATTTNSLSVLELIGKGHIPVHAGFPRPLVRKTMPSERFFKTDSVQDPHGTYLDIPRSASKPASERAVEYLIETYRNATQPITLMPIGPLTNIAAAVALEPRFAEWVPKLIIMGGGHEVPNISAS
;
A
#
# COMPACT_ATOMS: atom_id res chain seq x y z
N MET A 1 6.01 -12.55 26.57
CA MET A 1 5.39 -11.72 25.52
C MET A 1 5.80 -12.33 24.20
N THR A 2 4.85 -12.76 23.37
CA THR A 2 5.14 -13.26 22.02
C THR A 2 5.70 -12.11 21.19
N THR A 3 6.81 -12.35 20.48
CA THR A 3 7.37 -11.39 19.52
C THR A 3 6.37 -11.19 18.40
N LYS A 4 5.87 -9.96 18.23
CA LYS A 4 4.94 -9.63 17.15
C LYS A 4 5.62 -9.72 15.78
N HIS A 5 4.84 -10.06 14.76
CA HIS A 5 5.27 -10.05 13.37
C HIS A 5 5.30 -8.62 12.84
N ARG A 6 6.50 -8.10 12.58
CA ARG A 6 6.69 -6.78 11.99
C ARG A 6 6.26 -6.78 10.53
N LEU A 7 5.44 -5.81 10.17
CA LEU A 7 4.80 -5.73 8.87
C LEU A 7 4.88 -4.30 8.30
N ILE A 8 5.21 -4.21 7.02
CA ILE A 8 4.98 -3.02 6.18
C ILE A 8 3.99 -3.40 5.09
N ILE A 9 2.96 -2.58 4.90
CA ILE A 9 1.97 -2.75 3.82
C ILE A 9 2.24 -1.68 2.75
N ASP A 10 2.31 -2.09 1.48
CA ASP A 10 2.32 -1.19 0.32
C ASP A 10 0.97 -1.29 -0.41
N CYS A 11 0.15 -0.25 -0.36
CA CYS A 11 -1.26 -0.32 -0.78
C CYS A 11 -1.73 0.87 -1.62
N ASP A 12 -2.84 0.70 -2.32
CA ASP A 12 -3.52 1.72 -3.10
C ASP A 12 -4.92 1.99 -2.54
N THR A 13 -5.01 2.14 -1.21
CA THR A 13 -6.21 2.00 -0.39
C THR A 13 -7.57 2.26 -1.06
N GLY A 14 -8.16 1.16 -1.52
CA GLY A 14 -9.59 0.95 -1.74
C GLY A 14 -10.26 0.29 -0.52
N THR A 15 -11.40 -0.36 -0.73
CA THR A 15 -12.23 -0.91 0.35
C THR A 15 -11.64 -2.17 0.98
N ASP A 16 -11.01 -3.02 0.18
CA ASP A 16 -10.32 -4.24 0.61
C ASP A 16 -9.00 -3.92 1.32
N ASP A 17 -8.21 -2.99 0.81
CA ASP A 17 -7.03 -2.47 1.51
C ASP A 17 -7.38 -1.87 2.87
N ALA A 18 -8.50 -1.13 2.97
CA ALA A 18 -8.96 -0.57 4.23
C ALA A 18 -9.18 -1.67 5.27
N VAL A 19 -9.79 -2.79 4.87
CA VAL A 19 -9.97 -3.96 5.73
C VAL A 19 -8.62 -4.58 6.11
N ALA A 20 -7.68 -4.70 5.16
CA ALA A 20 -6.33 -5.21 5.44
C ALA A 20 -5.57 -4.33 6.44
N LEU A 21 -5.63 -3.00 6.29
CA LEU A 21 -5.04 -2.03 7.22
C LEU A 21 -5.66 -2.15 8.61
N MET A 22 -7.00 -2.23 8.70
CA MET A 22 -7.69 -2.41 9.98
C MET A 22 -7.28 -3.71 10.68
N LEU A 23 -7.26 -4.81 9.94
CA LEU A 23 -6.83 -6.11 10.47
C LEU A 23 -5.39 -6.03 10.97
N ALA A 24 -4.45 -5.59 10.14
CA ALA A 24 -3.04 -5.52 10.49
C ALA A 24 -2.77 -4.61 11.69
N ALA A 25 -3.43 -3.45 11.78
CA ALA A 25 -3.20 -2.48 12.84
C ALA A 25 -3.85 -2.86 14.19
N LEU A 26 -4.89 -3.69 14.16
CA LEU A 26 -5.63 -4.13 15.36
C LEU A 26 -5.25 -5.55 15.83
N HIS A 27 -4.62 -6.37 14.98
CA HIS A 27 -4.28 -7.75 15.33
C HIS A 27 -3.22 -7.82 16.45
N PRO A 28 -3.42 -8.62 17.51
CA PRO A 28 -2.51 -8.64 18.65
C PRO A 28 -1.11 -9.17 18.32
N GLU A 29 -0.99 -10.02 17.28
CA GLU A 29 0.28 -10.63 16.87
C GLU A 29 1.01 -9.87 15.75
N ILE A 30 0.40 -8.81 15.19
CA ILE A 30 1.00 -8.00 14.13
C ILE A 30 1.48 -6.68 14.71
N ASP A 31 2.66 -6.25 14.27
CA ASP A 31 3.21 -4.93 14.50
C ASP A 31 3.32 -4.23 13.14
N LEU A 32 2.26 -3.48 12.78
CA LEU A 32 2.24 -2.68 11.56
C LEU A 32 3.10 -1.43 11.78
N ILE A 33 4.36 -1.48 11.33
CA ILE A 33 5.37 -0.45 11.61
C ILE A 33 5.37 0.70 10.59
N GLY A 34 4.65 0.54 9.48
CA GLY A 34 4.49 1.58 8.47
C GLY A 34 3.65 1.13 7.29
N VAL A 35 3.15 2.12 6.56
CA VAL A 35 2.37 1.95 5.34
C VAL A 35 3.02 2.79 4.24
N THR A 36 3.21 2.21 3.07
CA THR A 36 3.54 2.93 1.85
C THR A 36 2.34 2.93 0.93
N THR A 37 2.15 4.01 0.17
CA THR A 37 1.00 4.14 -0.73
C THR A 37 1.43 4.34 -2.17
N VAL A 38 0.59 3.86 -3.08
CA VAL A 38 0.81 3.89 -4.53
C VAL A 38 -0.50 4.21 -5.24
N PHE A 39 -0.44 4.63 -6.51
CA PHE A 39 -1.63 4.71 -7.37
C PHE A 39 -2.25 3.32 -7.59
N GLY A 40 -3.54 3.27 -7.92
CA GLY A 40 -4.22 2.05 -8.38
C GLY A 40 -5.74 2.17 -8.31
N ASN A 41 -6.36 1.65 -7.24
CA ASN A 41 -7.79 1.77 -6.90
C ASN A 41 -8.25 3.21 -6.76
N ALA A 42 -7.35 4.17 -6.54
CA ALA A 42 -7.58 5.60 -6.75
C ALA A 42 -6.25 6.30 -7.15
N PRO A 43 -6.27 7.60 -7.52
CA PRO A 43 -5.04 8.37 -7.65
C PRO A 43 -4.28 8.42 -6.32
N LEU A 44 -2.94 8.55 -6.37
CA LEU A 44 -2.09 8.50 -5.18
C LEU A 44 -2.51 9.44 -4.04
N TYR A 45 -2.93 10.68 -4.36
CA TYR A 45 -3.38 11.62 -3.32
C TYR A 45 -4.54 11.03 -2.51
N ALA A 46 -5.44 10.30 -3.18
CA ALA A 46 -6.61 9.71 -2.59
C ALA A 46 -6.27 8.43 -1.84
N THR A 47 -5.43 7.54 -2.40
CA THR A 47 -4.99 6.32 -1.70
C THR A 47 -4.20 6.65 -0.43
N THR A 48 -3.38 7.72 -0.48
CA THR A 48 -2.69 8.27 0.69
C THR A 48 -3.69 8.78 1.74
N THR A 49 -4.64 9.64 1.34
CA THR A 49 -5.68 10.14 2.25
C THR A 49 -6.55 9.02 2.82
N ASN A 50 -6.94 8.03 2.03
CA ASN A 50 -7.75 6.90 2.47
C ASN A 50 -7.00 6.07 3.52
N SER A 51 -5.72 5.79 3.30
CA SER A 51 -4.87 5.07 4.28
C SER A 51 -4.79 5.82 5.61
N LEU A 52 -4.54 7.14 5.56
CA LEU A 52 -4.52 8.00 6.75
C LEU A 52 -5.89 8.02 7.45
N SER A 53 -6.97 8.14 6.70
CA SER A 53 -8.35 8.18 7.22
C SER A 53 -8.73 6.88 7.92
N VAL A 54 -8.38 5.73 7.33
CA VAL A 54 -8.61 4.41 7.93
C VAL A 54 -7.84 4.28 9.24
N LEU A 55 -6.55 4.58 9.25
CA LEU A 55 -5.71 4.47 10.45
C LEU A 55 -6.17 5.42 11.55
N GLU A 56 -6.54 6.66 11.22
CA GLU A 56 -7.06 7.63 12.17
C GLU A 56 -8.41 7.19 12.77
N LEU A 57 -9.32 6.69 11.93
CA LEU A 57 -10.65 6.20 12.34
C LEU A 57 -10.56 5.11 13.42
N ILE A 58 -9.57 4.21 13.33
CA ILE A 58 -9.37 3.13 14.30
C ILE A 58 -8.41 3.48 15.44
N GLY A 59 -8.04 4.76 15.60
CA GLY A 59 -7.14 5.21 16.67
C GLY A 59 -5.67 4.80 16.48
N LYS A 60 -5.26 4.50 15.25
CA LYS A 60 -3.91 4.07 14.86
C LYS A 60 -3.17 5.07 13.99
N GLY A 61 -3.56 6.34 14.02
CA GLY A 61 -2.93 7.43 13.26
C GLY A 61 -1.45 7.72 13.57
N HIS A 62 -0.86 7.06 14.58
CA HIS A 62 0.58 7.12 14.84
C HIS A 62 1.42 6.26 13.90
N ILE A 63 0.81 5.32 13.18
CA ILE A 63 1.49 4.48 12.19
C ILE A 63 1.84 5.37 10.98
N PRO A 64 3.11 5.47 10.58
CA PRO A 64 3.52 6.39 9.54
C PRO A 64 3.04 5.91 8.15
N VAL A 65 2.46 6.83 7.39
CA VAL A 65 2.09 6.60 5.98
C VAL A 65 3.03 7.39 5.08
N HIS A 66 3.65 6.72 4.11
CA HIS A 66 4.57 7.34 3.15
C HIS A 66 3.97 7.28 1.74
N ALA A 67 3.85 8.43 1.08
CA ALA A 67 3.38 8.50 -0.30
C ALA A 67 4.48 8.09 -1.28
N GLY A 68 4.12 7.27 -2.27
CA GLY A 68 5.03 6.73 -3.27
C GLY A 68 4.72 7.19 -4.68
N PHE A 69 4.70 6.26 -5.63
CA PHE A 69 4.53 6.60 -7.05
C PHE A 69 3.08 6.95 -7.42
N PRO A 70 2.85 8.03 -8.19
CA PRO A 70 1.52 8.43 -8.64
C PRO A 70 1.08 7.75 -9.94
N ARG A 71 1.94 6.93 -10.56
CA ARG A 71 1.71 6.30 -11.86
C ARG A 71 2.64 5.09 -12.06
N PRO A 72 2.37 4.20 -13.03
CA PRO A 72 3.28 3.11 -13.38
C PRO A 72 4.68 3.64 -13.79
N LEU A 73 5.71 2.79 -13.63
CA LEU A 73 7.08 3.17 -14.01
C LEU A 73 7.20 3.56 -15.49
N VAL A 74 6.69 2.70 -16.38
CA VAL A 74 6.89 2.82 -17.83
C VAL A 74 5.60 3.13 -18.59
N ARG A 75 4.48 2.51 -18.20
CA ARG A 75 3.21 2.65 -18.93
C ARG A 75 2.61 4.03 -18.74
N LYS A 76 2.05 4.60 -19.81
CA LYS A 76 1.43 5.94 -19.79
C LYS A 76 0.03 5.95 -19.16
N THR A 77 -0.72 4.86 -19.32
CA THR A 77 -2.11 4.72 -18.88
C THR A 77 -2.33 3.33 -18.30
N MET A 78 -3.40 3.16 -17.52
CA MET A 78 -3.85 1.83 -17.10
C MET A 78 -4.24 0.99 -18.34
N PRO A 79 -4.04 -0.35 -18.29
CA PRO A 79 -4.27 -1.25 -19.43
C PRO A 79 -5.71 -1.27 -19.95
N SER A 80 -6.68 -0.86 -19.13
CA SER A 80 -8.09 -0.72 -19.50
C SER A 80 -8.71 0.49 -18.82
N GLU A 81 -9.74 1.07 -19.44
CA GLU A 81 -10.70 1.91 -18.70
C GLU A 81 -11.31 1.07 -17.57
N ARG A 82 -11.60 1.69 -16.43
CA ARG A 82 -12.34 1.00 -15.38
C ARG A 82 -13.68 0.56 -15.96
N PHE A 83 -14.14 -0.63 -15.59
CA PHE A 83 -15.47 -1.14 -15.95
C PHE A 83 -16.59 -0.18 -15.56
N PHE A 84 -16.35 0.66 -14.55
CA PHE A 84 -17.29 1.64 -14.03
C PHE A 84 -16.68 3.04 -14.07
N LYS A 85 -17.53 4.05 -14.23
CA LYS A 85 -17.14 5.45 -14.10
C LYS A 85 -16.74 5.72 -12.64
N THR A 86 -15.64 6.42 -12.44
CA THR A 86 -15.18 6.86 -11.11
C THR A 86 -16.30 7.57 -10.36
N ASP A 87 -16.46 7.22 -9.07
CA ASP A 87 -17.49 7.77 -8.16
C ASP A 87 -18.94 7.51 -8.60
N SER A 88 -19.17 6.54 -9.50
CA SER A 88 -20.52 6.06 -9.79
C SER A 88 -21.01 5.11 -8.71
N VAL A 89 -22.33 4.87 -8.65
CA VAL A 89 -22.95 3.88 -7.73
C VAL A 89 -22.41 2.46 -7.94
N GLN A 90 -21.78 2.20 -9.09
CA GLN A 90 -21.18 0.90 -9.43
C GLN A 90 -19.69 0.84 -9.09
N ASP A 91 -19.06 1.96 -8.71
CA ASP A 91 -17.67 2.01 -8.28
C ASP A 91 -17.57 1.53 -6.82
N PRO A 92 -16.99 0.35 -6.55
CA PRO A 92 -16.96 -0.23 -5.21
C PRO A 92 -15.99 0.49 -4.27
N HIS A 93 -15.11 1.36 -4.79
CA HIS A 93 -14.10 2.05 -4.01
C HIS A 93 -14.35 3.56 -3.96
N GLY A 94 -14.81 4.14 -5.08
CA GLY A 94 -14.84 5.58 -5.27
C GLY A 94 -13.42 6.18 -5.27
N THR A 95 -13.35 7.50 -5.31
CA THR A 95 -12.12 8.25 -5.09
C THR A 95 -11.77 8.23 -3.60
N TYR A 96 -12.76 8.48 -2.74
CA TYR A 96 -12.59 8.47 -1.28
C TYR A 96 -13.55 7.46 -0.66
N LEU A 97 -13.07 6.79 0.39
CA LEU A 97 -13.90 5.94 1.22
C LEU A 97 -14.97 6.77 1.94
N ASP A 98 -16.15 6.17 2.18
CA ASP A 98 -17.24 6.79 2.95
C ASP A 98 -16.97 6.77 4.46
N ILE A 99 -15.88 7.44 4.85
CA ILE A 99 -15.43 7.64 6.23
C ILE A 99 -14.91 9.08 6.40
N PRO A 100 -14.82 9.61 7.63
CA PRO A 100 -14.24 10.93 7.87
C PRO A 100 -12.84 11.04 7.26
N ARG A 101 -12.63 12.08 6.44
CA ARG A 101 -11.34 12.31 5.80
C ARG A 101 -10.33 12.84 6.82
N SER A 102 -9.18 12.18 6.89
CA SER A 102 -8.05 12.66 7.67
C SER A 102 -7.56 14.01 7.14
N ALA A 103 -7.27 14.94 8.05
CA ALA A 103 -6.54 16.17 7.76
C ALA A 103 -5.01 15.99 7.92
N SER A 104 -4.56 14.81 8.35
CA SER A 104 -3.15 14.49 8.53
C SER A 104 -2.40 14.48 7.20
N LYS A 105 -1.09 14.70 7.27
CA LYS A 105 -0.18 14.60 6.12
C LYS A 105 0.58 13.28 6.18
N PRO A 106 1.00 12.72 5.02
CA PRO A 106 1.91 11.59 5.03
C PRO A 106 3.22 11.98 5.75
N ALA A 107 3.84 10.99 6.40
CA ALA A 107 5.12 11.14 7.07
C ALA A 107 6.24 11.56 6.09
N SER A 108 6.15 11.12 4.84
CA SER A 108 6.94 11.67 3.73
C SER A 108 6.32 11.33 2.36
N GLU A 109 6.80 11.98 1.30
CA GLU A 109 6.54 11.60 -0.10
C GLU A 109 7.69 10.75 -0.67
N ARG A 110 8.32 9.93 0.19
CA ARG A 110 9.56 9.19 -0.09
C ARG A 110 9.38 7.71 0.25
N ALA A 111 8.29 7.09 -0.21
CA ALA A 111 7.97 5.69 0.11
C ALA A 111 9.10 4.73 -0.29
N VAL A 112 9.71 4.93 -1.45
CA VAL A 112 10.80 4.06 -1.94
C VAL A 112 12.03 4.16 -1.06
N GLU A 113 12.46 5.37 -0.71
CA GLU A 113 13.59 5.56 0.18
C GLU A 113 13.28 5.10 1.61
N TYR A 114 12.05 5.27 2.07
CA TYR A 114 11.60 4.69 3.34
C TYR A 114 11.74 3.16 3.34
N LEU A 115 11.30 2.47 2.29
CA LEU A 115 11.47 1.01 2.17
C LEU A 115 12.95 0.65 2.20
N ILE A 116 13.77 1.25 1.34
CA ILE A 116 15.21 0.95 1.25
C ILE A 116 15.89 1.15 2.61
N GLU A 117 15.71 2.30 3.25
CA GLU A 117 16.37 2.62 4.51
C GLU A 117 15.84 1.79 5.67
N THR A 118 14.55 1.45 5.68
CA THR A 118 13.98 0.58 6.72
C THR A 118 14.56 -0.82 6.65
N TYR A 119 14.65 -1.41 5.45
CA TYR A 119 15.20 -2.76 5.28
C TYR A 119 16.73 -2.79 5.40
N ARG A 120 17.45 -1.75 4.94
CA ARG A 120 18.90 -1.62 5.12
C ARG A 120 19.30 -1.64 6.60
N ASN A 121 18.50 -0.99 7.45
CA ASN A 121 18.80 -0.82 8.87
C ASN A 121 18.04 -1.81 9.79
N ALA A 122 17.31 -2.76 9.21
CA ALA A 122 16.50 -3.70 9.98
C ALA A 122 17.37 -4.66 10.82
N THR A 123 17.17 -4.66 12.13
CA THR A 123 17.80 -5.61 13.06
C THR A 123 16.92 -6.82 13.36
N GLN A 124 15.67 -6.80 12.89
CA GLN A 124 14.68 -7.85 13.03
C GLN A 124 13.98 -8.09 11.69
N PRO A 125 13.54 -9.31 11.38
CA PRO A 125 12.81 -9.59 10.15
C PRO A 125 11.54 -8.74 10.02
N ILE A 126 11.34 -8.12 8.87
CA ILE A 126 10.13 -7.37 8.52
C ILE A 126 9.50 -8.07 7.30
N THR A 127 8.20 -8.38 7.38
CA THR A 127 7.45 -8.85 6.22
C THR A 127 7.03 -7.64 5.38
N LEU A 128 7.23 -7.71 4.06
CA LEU A 128 6.69 -6.76 3.11
C LEU A 128 5.41 -7.33 2.51
N MET A 129 4.32 -6.58 2.54
CA MET A 129 3.04 -7.01 1.98
C MET A 129 2.51 -5.97 0.97
N PRO A 130 2.92 -6.04 -0.30
CA PRO A 130 2.32 -5.24 -1.36
C PRO A 130 0.95 -5.80 -1.73
N ILE A 131 -0.07 -4.98 -1.57
CA ILE A 131 -1.45 -5.29 -1.94
C ILE A 131 -2.02 -4.36 -3.02
N GLY A 132 -1.23 -3.37 -3.45
CA GLY A 132 -1.47 -2.59 -4.66
C GLY A 132 -0.47 -2.86 -5.78
N PRO A 133 -0.43 -2.01 -6.83
CA PRO A 133 0.57 -2.09 -7.88
C PRO A 133 2.01 -2.08 -7.35
N LEU A 134 2.84 -3.02 -7.79
CA LEU A 134 4.24 -3.22 -7.33
C LEU A 134 5.24 -2.10 -7.73
N THR A 135 4.76 -0.91 -8.05
CA THR A 135 5.57 0.20 -8.59
C THR A 135 6.60 0.70 -7.59
N ASN A 136 6.22 0.89 -6.32
CA ASN A 136 7.15 1.28 -5.27
C ASN A 136 8.24 0.21 -5.07
N ILE A 137 7.84 -1.06 -5.13
CA ILE A 137 8.75 -2.20 -4.90
C ILE A 137 9.73 -2.35 -6.05
N ALA A 138 9.25 -2.28 -7.29
CA ALA A 138 10.09 -2.31 -8.49
C ALA A 138 11.08 -1.13 -8.51
N ALA A 139 10.64 0.06 -8.11
CA ALA A 139 11.52 1.23 -7.96
C ALA A 139 12.58 1.02 -6.87
N ALA A 140 12.23 0.40 -5.73
CA ALA A 140 13.19 0.10 -4.67
C ALA A 140 14.28 -0.85 -5.16
N VAL A 141 13.91 -1.93 -5.84
CA VAL A 141 14.86 -2.89 -6.44
C VAL A 141 15.72 -2.22 -7.52
N ALA A 142 15.14 -1.36 -8.35
CA ALA A 142 15.88 -0.66 -9.40
C ALA A 142 16.90 0.34 -8.83
N LEU A 143 16.56 1.04 -7.74
CA LEU A 143 17.42 2.02 -7.09
C LEU A 143 18.50 1.37 -6.20
N GLU A 144 18.16 0.29 -5.51
CA GLU A 144 19.06 -0.48 -4.64
C GLU A 144 18.81 -1.98 -4.84
N PRO A 145 19.54 -2.65 -5.74
CA PRO A 145 19.33 -4.07 -6.04
C PRO A 145 19.44 -5.00 -4.83
N ARG A 146 20.23 -4.64 -3.82
CA ARG A 146 20.36 -5.40 -2.57
C ARG A 146 19.09 -5.41 -1.73
N PHE A 147 18.14 -4.50 -2.00
CA PHE A 147 16.84 -4.48 -1.34
C PHE A 147 16.14 -5.84 -1.43
N ALA A 148 16.26 -6.54 -2.56
CA ALA A 148 15.67 -7.86 -2.75
C ALA A 148 16.25 -8.92 -1.79
N GLU A 149 17.50 -8.76 -1.36
CA GLU A 149 18.16 -9.66 -0.39
C GLU A 149 17.76 -9.35 1.06
N TRP A 150 17.38 -8.11 1.34
CA TRP A 150 17.03 -7.66 2.70
C TRP A 150 15.60 -7.94 3.09
N VAL A 151 14.70 -8.19 2.13
CA VAL A 151 13.30 -8.53 2.38
C VAL A 151 13.18 -10.04 2.63
N PRO A 152 13.08 -10.51 3.89
CA PRO A 152 13.07 -11.94 4.18
C PRO A 152 11.77 -12.63 3.76
N LYS A 153 10.67 -11.87 3.61
CA LYS A 153 9.36 -12.38 3.21
C LYS A 153 8.56 -11.32 2.47
N LEU A 154 8.05 -11.71 1.31
CA LEU A 154 7.19 -10.90 0.45
C LEU A 154 5.84 -11.61 0.28
N ILE A 155 4.74 -10.95 0.62
CA ILE A 155 3.36 -11.47 0.47
C ILE A 155 2.61 -10.54 -0.47
N ILE A 156 2.26 -11.01 -1.66
CA ILE A 156 1.64 -10.17 -2.70
C ILE A 156 0.16 -10.52 -2.82
N MET A 157 -0.72 -9.52 -2.81
CA MET A 157 -2.04 -9.63 -3.43
C MET A 157 -1.91 -9.21 -4.88
N GLY A 158 -2.07 -10.16 -5.81
CA GLY A 158 -1.97 -9.88 -7.23
C GLY A 158 -1.82 -11.13 -8.09
N GLY A 159 -2.15 -10.97 -9.38
CA GLY A 159 -2.10 -12.05 -10.38
C GLY A 159 -3.38 -12.88 -10.45
N GLY A 160 -3.38 -13.83 -11.38
CA GLY A 160 -4.44 -14.82 -11.59
C GLY A 160 -3.87 -15.97 -12.39
N HIS A 161 -3.90 -17.19 -11.84
CA HIS A 161 -3.32 -18.36 -12.50
C HIS A 161 -4.23 -18.88 -13.62
N GLU A 162 -5.52 -19.09 -13.33
CA GLU A 162 -6.50 -19.60 -14.29
C GLU A 162 -7.50 -18.52 -14.74
N VAL A 163 -7.91 -17.65 -13.82
CA VAL A 163 -8.92 -16.60 -14.06
C VAL A 163 -8.35 -15.24 -13.64
N PRO A 164 -8.12 -14.32 -14.58
CA PRO A 164 -7.80 -12.93 -14.26
C PRO A 164 -9.06 -12.09 -14.08
N ASN A 165 -8.97 -10.98 -13.33
CA ASN A 165 -10.02 -9.96 -13.25
C ASN A 165 -9.83 -8.84 -14.30
N ILE A 166 -8.58 -8.50 -14.61
CA ILE A 166 -8.16 -7.51 -15.61
C ILE A 166 -7.01 -8.12 -16.40
N SER A 167 -7.02 -7.94 -17.72
CA SER A 167 -5.92 -8.41 -18.57
C SER A 167 -4.78 -7.38 -18.60
N ALA A 168 -3.54 -7.87 -18.53
CA ALA A 168 -2.37 -7.09 -18.88
C ALA A 168 -2.35 -6.95 -20.40
N SER A 169 -3.05 -5.94 -20.93
CA SER A 169 -2.97 -5.60 -22.35
C SER A 169 -1.55 -5.27 -22.78
#